data_AF-A0A7K0D1W3-F1
#
_entry.id   AF-A0A7K0D1W3-F1
#
_cell.length_a   1.000
_cell.length_b   1.000
_cell.length_c   1.000
_cell.angle_alpha   90.00
_cell.angle_beta   90.00
_cell.angle_gamma   90.00
#
_symmetry.space_group_name_H-M   'P 1'
#
loop_
_entity.id
_entity.type
_entity.pdbx_description
1 polymer ?
#
loop_
_entity_poly.entity_id
_entity_poly.type
_entity_poly.pdbx_seq_one_letter_code
_entity_poly.pdbx_strand_id
1 'polypeptide(L)'
;MNGFVSWLPVVDAPVGTRLAVKDVIDVAGMPTGAGNPRWLATHSIPQQDAAVVRALRAEFTVVGKTHTDELAYSLSGTNAHYGTPVNPVAPERMPGGSSSGTAAVIAAGLADLGLGTDTAGSIRVPASYTGIYGLRPTHSRAPHDGMVPLAPSFDVPALLARDLATLRAGARLMLDGTGADARPRTVWWPADIPVAEPVRQVLRSTLTRLVGAGFELTTAPLFEAGGWDRVRAAFSTAQAAQVWEQHGEWVRRERPIFGRNVSARLTLAAEVTPRMAAEAHSVLRSASDRILRTLSDNHVLALPATPYPAPLLEDSGAGRAAVVRLTCLAPILGAPALSLPVATIEGLPLGLSLIGAPGSDESLLTTAELLR
;
A
#
# COMPACT_ATOMS: atom_id res chain seq x y z
N MET A 1 -3.53 13.87 17.88
CA MET A 1 -4.91 13.63 17.37
C MET A 1 -4.88 12.45 16.42
N ASN A 2 -5.87 11.58 16.56
CA ASN A 2 -5.79 10.12 16.37
C ASN A 2 -5.94 9.62 14.93
N GLY A 3 -5.28 10.20 13.92
CA GLY A 3 -5.26 9.66 12.55
C GLY A 3 -6.57 9.76 11.74
N PHE A 4 -7.71 10.08 12.37
CA PHE A 4 -8.93 10.54 11.69
C PHE A 4 -8.83 12.01 11.28
N VAL A 5 -9.47 12.38 10.16
CA VAL A 5 -9.53 13.77 9.70
C VAL A 5 -10.36 14.61 10.67
N SER A 6 -9.91 15.85 10.93
CA SER A 6 -10.52 16.71 11.96
C SER A 6 -11.84 17.37 11.55
N TRP A 7 -12.17 17.37 10.26
CA TRP A 7 -13.38 18.03 9.71
C TRP A 7 -14.58 17.10 9.60
N LEU A 8 -14.49 15.88 10.14
CA LEU A 8 -15.61 14.94 10.22
C LEU A 8 -15.74 14.38 11.65
N PRO A 9 -16.96 14.23 12.16
CA PRO A 9 -17.16 13.58 13.45
C PRO A 9 -16.74 12.10 13.34
N VAL A 10 -16.06 11.62 14.37
CA VAL A 10 -15.88 10.18 14.58
C VAL A 10 -17.16 9.67 15.22
N VAL A 11 -17.75 8.62 14.64
CA VAL A 11 -18.95 8.02 15.21
C VAL A 11 -18.53 7.07 16.32
N ASP A 12 -18.80 7.44 17.57
CA ASP A 12 -18.72 6.54 18.73
C ASP A 12 -19.89 5.54 18.69
N ALA A 13 -19.97 4.71 17.65
CA ALA A 13 -20.97 3.66 17.57
C ALA A 13 -20.43 2.40 18.27
N PRO A 14 -21.04 1.93 19.38
CA PRO A 14 -20.63 0.72 20.07
C PRO A 14 -21.14 -0.57 19.41
N VAL A 15 -21.77 -0.49 18.23
CA VAL A 15 -22.42 -1.64 17.57
C VAL A 15 -21.74 -1.96 16.25
N GLY A 16 -21.08 -3.12 16.20
CA GLY A 16 -20.46 -3.69 15.00
C GLY A 16 -18.96 -3.43 14.86
N THR A 17 -18.34 -4.10 13.89
CA THR A 17 -16.89 -4.02 13.61
C THR A 17 -16.56 -2.70 12.92
N ARG A 18 -15.62 -1.93 13.46
CA ARG A 18 -15.38 -0.53 13.03
C ARG A 18 -14.50 -0.45 11.79
N LEU A 19 -14.96 0.30 10.79
CA LEU A 19 -14.27 0.56 9.52
C LEU A 19 -13.77 2.01 9.46
N ALA A 20 -12.45 2.18 9.35
CA ALA A 20 -11.84 3.46 9.03
C ALA A 20 -11.57 3.55 7.51
N VAL A 21 -11.95 4.66 6.87
CA VAL A 21 -11.84 4.82 5.41
C VAL A 21 -10.88 5.95 5.07
N LYS A 22 -9.84 5.67 4.30
CA LYS A 22 -8.87 6.68 3.83
C LYS A 22 -9.56 7.82 3.08
N ASP A 23 -9.11 9.05 3.32
CA ASP A 23 -9.64 10.28 2.69
C ASP A 23 -9.26 10.46 1.20
N VAL A 24 -9.22 9.35 0.44
CA VAL A 24 -9.20 9.32 -1.03
C VAL A 24 -10.29 8.39 -1.58
N ILE A 25 -11.17 7.92 -0.71
CA ILE A 25 -12.22 6.95 -1.03
C ILE A 25 -13.56 7.55 -0.61
N ASP A 26 -14.50 7.58 -1.54
CA ASP A 26 -15.79 8.19 -1.35
C ASP A 26 -16.65 7.40 -0.36
N VAL A 27 -17.29 8.15 0.53
CA VAL A 27 -18.30 7.67 1.48
C VAL A 27 -19.47 8.63 1.36
N ALA A 28 -20.67 8.12 1.10
CA ALA A 28 -21.85 8.93 0.84
C ALA A 28 -22.08 9.95 1.98
N GLY A 29 -22.24 11.22 1.60
CA GLY A 29 -22.48 12.32 2.55
C GLY A 29 -21.24 12.80 3.32
N MET A 30 -20.06 12.22 3.09
CA MET A 30 -18.80 12.68 3.70
C MET A 30 -17.88 13.26 2.62
N PRO A 31 -17.27 14.44 2.81
CA PRO A 31 -16.29 14.96 1.86
C PRO A 31 -15.10 13.99 1.65
N THR A 32 -14.49 14.08 0.47
CA THR A 32 -13.24 13.39 0.13
C THR A 32 -12.19 14.47 -0.14
N GLY A 33 -11.29 14.68 0.82
CA GLY A 33 -10.34 15.80 0.81
C GLY A 33 -9.01 15.52 0.12
N ALA A 34 -8.70 14.26 -0.18
CA ALA A 34 -7.44 13.82 -0.81
C ALA A 34 -6.19 14.36 -0.11
N GLY A 35 -6.27 14.68 1.18
CA GLY A 35 -5.17 15.30 1.91
C GLY A 35 -4.76 16.69 1.41
N ASN A 36 -5.60 17.41 0.66
CA ASN A 36 -5.33 18.76 0.16
C ASN A 36 -6.55 19.70 0.37
N PRO A 37 -6.40 20.84 1.07
CA PRO A 37 -7.49 21.80 1.28
C PRO A 37 -8.13 22.35 0.00
N ARG A 38 -7.36 22.55 -1.08
CA ARG A 38 -7.92 23.04 -2.34
C ARG A 38 -8.77 21.96 -3.00
N TRP A 39 -8.34 20.70 -2.95
CA TRP A 39 -9.13 19.57 -3.44
C TRP A 39 -10.47 19.50 -2.71
N LEU A 40 -10.43 19.55 -1.38
CA LEU A 40 -11.62 19.56 -0.53
C LEU A 40 -12.58 20.70 -0.87
N ALA A 41 -12.06 21.89 -1.19
CA ALA A 41 -12.86 23.07 -1.52
C ALA A 41 -13.46 23.04 -2.94
N THR A 42 -12.88 22.28 -3.87
CA THR A 42 -13.27 22.29 -5.29
C THR A 42 -14.04 21.05 -5.74
N HIS A 43 -14.18 20.04 -4.88
CA HIS A 43 -14.90 18.80 -5.20
C HIS A 43 -16.18 18.69 -4.37
N SER A 44 -17.27 18.25 -5.02
CA SER A 44 -18.56 18.03 -4.38
C SER A 44 -18.51 16.86 -3.40
N ILE A 45 -19.38 16.90 -2.39
CA ILE A 45 -19.58 15.77 -1.47
C ILE A 45 -20.21 14.60 -2.25
N PRO A 46 -19.60 13.40 -2.23
CA PRO A 46 -20.14 12.24 -2.94
C PRO A 46 -21.52 11.85 -2.40
N GLN A 47 -22.43 11.54 -3.33
CA GLN A 47 -23.80 11.10 -3.01
C GLN A 47 -23.92 9.58 -2.85
N GLN A 48 -22.88 8.84 -3.24
CA GLN A 48 -22.83 7.39 -3.20
C GLN A 48 -21.51 6.95 -2.57
N ASP A 49 -21.56 5.81 -1.88
CA ASP A 49 -20.34 5.15 -1.42
C ASP A 49 -19.53 4.65 -2.61
N ALA A 50 -18.20 4.66 -2.49
CA ALA A 50 -17.34 3.86 -3.35
C ALA A 50 -17.80 2.39 -3.34
N ALA A 51 -17.63 1.68 -4.45
CA ALA A 51 -18.14 0.30 -4.58
C ALA A 51 -17.59 -0.63 -3.48
N VAL A 52 -16.31 -0.48 -3.13
CA VAL A 52 -15.68 -1.22 -2.03
C VAL A 52 -16.24 -0.85 -0.65
N VAL A 53 -16.58 0.42 -0.40
CA VAL A 53 -17.19 0.85 0.86
C VAL A 53 -18.57 0.22 1.01
N ARG A 54 -19.38 0.26 -0.04
CA ARG A 54 -20.70 -0.36 -0.08
C ARG A 54 -20.63 -1.87 0.21
N ALA A 55 -19.64 -2.57 -0.34
CA ALA A 55 -19.45 -3.99 -0.08
C ALA A 55 -19.07 -4.27 1.39
N LEU A 56 -18.13 -3.50 1.95
CA LEU A 56 -17.71 -3.66 3.34
C LEU A 56 -18.82 -3.32 4.35
N ARG A 57 -19.76 -2.43 4.01
CA ARG A 57 -20.90 -2.11 4.86
C ARG A 57 -21.82 -3.29 5.17
N ALA A 58 -21.69 -4.41 4.48
CA ALA A 58 -22.42 -5.64 4.80
C ALA A 58 -22.09 -6.16 6.21
N GLU A 59 -20.85 -5.96 6.70
CA GLU A 59 -20.40 -6.46 8.02
C GLU A 59 -19.65 -5.43 8.86
N PHE A 60 -19.30 -4.28 8.28
CA PHE A 60 -18.51 -3.25 8.95
C PHE A 60 -19.20 -1.88 8.97
N THR A 61 -19.01 -1.14 10.05
CA THR A 61 -19.59 0.20 10.23
C THR A 61 -18.53 1.27 10.03
N VAL A 62 -18.73 2.18 9.06
CA VAL A 62 -17.81 3.32 8.85
C VAL A 62 -17.84 4.24 10.07
N VAL A 63 -16.70 4.40 10.74
CA VAL A 63 -16.56 5.26 11.94
C VAL A 63 -15.93 6.62 11.65
N GLY A 64 -15.26 6.78 10.50
CA GLY A 64 -14.67 8.05 10.10
C GLY A 64 -13.73 7.95 8.90
N LYS A 65 -13.37 9.12 8.38
CA LYS A 65 -12.35 9.28 7.33
C LYS A 65 -10.97 9.48 7.94
N THR A 66 -9.93 8.91 7.35
CA THR A 66 -8.56 8.97 7.91
C THR A 66 -7.61 9.80 7.07
N HIS A 67 -6.61 10.38 7.74
CA HIS A 67 -5.55 11.15 7.10
C HIS A 67 -4.86 10.34 6.00
N THR A 68 -4.48 11.05 4.96
CA THR A 68 -3.70 10.55 3.83
C THR A 68 -2.54 11.49 3.53
N ASP A 69 -1.46 10.96 2.97
CA ASP A 69 -0.52 11.80 2.24
C ASP A 69 -1.27 12.50 1.11
N GLU A 70 -0.86 13.74 0.83
CA GLU A 70 -1.48 14.60 -0.17
C GLU A 70 -1.56 13.92 -1.55
N LEU A 71 -2.78 13.86 -2.11
CA LEU A 71 -3.17 13.13 -3.33
C LEU A 71 -2.76 11.65 -3.35
N ALA A 72 -2.50 11.05 -2.19
CA ALA A 72 -1.82 9.76 -2.06
C ALA A 72 -0.42 9.68 -2.70
N TYR A 73 0.19 10.80 -3.10
CA TYR A 73 1.43 10.82 -3.88
C TYR A 73 2.72 10.87 -3.03
N SER A 74 2.73 10.10 -1.93
CA SER A 74 3.89 9.92 -1.05
C SER A 74 3.81 8.57 -0.33
N LEU A 75 4.81 8.25 0.50
CA LEU A 75 4.88 7.01 1.31
C LEU A 75 5.38 7.30 2.74
N SER A 76 5.49 8.58 3.12
CA SER A 76 6.08 9.00 4.39
C SER A 76 5.05 9.04 5.52
N GLY A 77 3.78 9.26 5.20
CA GLY A 77 2.77 9.52 6.22
C GLY A 77 2.68 10.97 6.65
N THR A 78 3.42 11.87 6.00
CA THR A 78 3.48 13.29 6.33
C THR A 78 2.61 14.10 5.38
N ASN A 79 1.89 15.09 5.93
CA ASN A 79 1.05 15.99 5.15
C ASN A 79 1.32 17.46 5.56
N ALA A 80 1.61 18.32 4.59
CA ALA A 80 1.97 19.72 4.85
C ALA A 80 0.81 20.58 5.37
N HIS A 81 -0.44 20.16 5.12
CA HIS A 81 -1.64 20.89 5.50
C HIS A 81 -2.23 20.38 6.82
N TYR A 82 -2.18 19.07 7.02
CA TYR A 82 -2.90 18.40 8.10
C TYR A 82 -1.98 17.72 9.13
N GLY A 83 -0.66 17.84 8.96
CA GLY A 83 0.32 17.23 9.85
C GLY A 83 0.51 15.73 9.63
N THR A 84 1.13 15.07 10.60
CA THR A 84 1.48 13.65 10.54
C THR A 84 0.75 12.89 11.65
N PRO A 85 0.00 11.81 11.35
CA PRO A 85 -0.53 10.93 12.37
C PRO A 85 0.59 10.32 13.21
N VAL A 86 0.36 10.14 14.52
CA VAL A 86 1.31 9.49 15.41
C VAL A 86 1.38 7.99 15.08
N ASN A 87 2.59 7.45 14.94
CA ASN A 87 2.80 6.00 14.89
C ASN A 87 2.71 5.43 16.33
N PRO A 88 1.67 4.65 16.69
CA PRO A 88 1.43 4.25 18.08
C PRO A 88 2.51 3.36 18.68
N VAL A 89 3.25 2.63 17.85
CA VAL A 89 4.33 1.72 18.28
C VAL A 89 5.71 2.37 18.23
N ALA A 90 5.80 3.58 17.65
CA ALA A 90 7.03 4.35 17.56
C ALA A 90 6.75 5.85 17.40
N PRO A 91 6.35 6.57 18.47
CA PRO A 91 5.76 7.91 18.35
C PRO A 91 6.61 8.99 17.67
N GLU A 92 7.94 8.87 17.72
CA GLU A 92 8.90 9.81 17.10
C GLU A 92 9.21 9.47 15.63
N ARG A 93 8.59 8.41 15.10
CA ARG A 93 8.84 7.85 13.77
C ARG A 93 7.61 7.96 12.87
N MET A 94 7.86 7.92 11.58
CA MET A 94 6.82 7.96 10.57
C MET A 94 5.87 6.77 10.69
N PRO A 95 4.55 6.97 10.54
CA PRO A 95 3.60 5.87 10.41
C PRO A 95 3.69 5.20 9.02
N GLY A 96 4.40 5.81 8.07
CA GLY A 96 4.37 5.43 6.66
C GLY A 96 3.10 5.93 5.98
N GLY A 97 3.06 5.84 4.66
CA GLY A 97 1.97 6.38 3.86
C GLY A 97 1.77 5.64 2.55
N SER A 98 0.80 6.05 1.73
CA SER A 98 -0.08 7.21 1.96
C SER A 98 -1.29 6.93 2.84
N SER A 99 -1.57 5.68 3.23
CA SER A 99 -2.70 5.33 4.12
C SER A 99 -2.33 5.49 5.60
N SER A 100 -1.72 6.63 5.94
CA SER A 100 -1.06 6.89 7.23
C SER A 100 -2.02 6.96 8.41
N GLY A 101 -3.11 7.71 8.25
CA GLY A 101 -4.15 7.79 9.26
C GLY A 101 -4.82 6.44 9.47
N THR A 102 -5.09 5.71 8.39
CA THR A 102 -5.67 4.35 8.46
C THR A 102 -4.80 3.42 9.28
N ALA A 103 -3.49 3.36 9.02
CA ALA A 103 -2.62 2.50 9.81
C ALA A 103 -2.49 2.95 11.27
N ALA A 104 -2.40 4.26 11.52
CA ALA A 104 -2.34 4.80 12.88
C ALA A 104 -3.58 4.43 13.71
N VAL A 105 -4.80 4.57 13.15
CA VAL A 105 -6.04 4.27 13.89
C VAL A 105 -6.23 2.77 14.14
N ILE A 106 -5.79 1.93 13.18
CA ILE A 106 -5.82 0.48 13.33
C ILE A 106 -4.80 0.04 14.37
N ALA A 107 -3.55 0.51 14.31
CA ALA A 107 -2.54 0.19 15.32
C ALA A 107 -2.94 0.68 16.73
N ALA A 108 -3.63 1.82 16.83
CA ALA A 108 -4.08 2.39 18.10
C ALA A 108 -5.35 1.74 18.69
N GLY A 109 -5.99 0.77 18.02
CA GLY A 109 -7.21 0.16 18.55
C GLY A 109 -8.49 0.97 18.31
N LEU A 110 -8.45 2.00 17.46
CA LEU A 110 -9.55 2.95 17.26
C LEU A 110 -10.48 2.57 16.10
N ALA A 111 -10.03 1.67 15.24
CA ALA A 111 -10.85 0.93 14.28
C ALA A 111 -10.36 -0.52 14.21
N ASP A 112 -11.13 -1.39 13.57
CA ASP A 112 -10.84 -2.83 13.50
C ASP A 112 -10.37 -3.22 12.09
N LEU A 113 -11.06 -2.71 11.06
CA LEU A 113 -10.66 -2.80 9.66
C LEU A 113 -10.37 -1.41 9.10
N GLY A 114 -9.28 -1.28 8.36
CA GLY A 114 -8.90 -0.06 7.66
C GLY A 114 -8.98 -0.26 6.15
N LEU A 115 -9.69 0.61 5.46
CA LEU A 115 -9.70 0.68 3.99
C LEU A 115 -8.80 1.84 3.56
N GLY A 116 -7.87 1.56 2.65
CA GLY A 116 -7.05 2.56 1.98
C GLY A 116 -6.73 2.14 0.55
N THR A 117 -5.61 2.62 0.01
CA THR A 117 -5.22 2.39 -1.38
C THR A 117 -3.75 2.02 -1.47
N ASP A 118 -3.38 1.15 -2.43
CA ASP A 118 -1.99 0.74 -2.65
C ASP A 118 -1.58 0.82 -4.14
N THR A 119 -1.00 1.95 -4.52
CA THR A 119 -0.39 2.16 -5.85
C THR A 119 1.07 1.72 -5.90
N ALA A 120 1.81 2.04 -4.83
CA ALA A 120 3.26 1.90 -4.76
C ALA A 120 3.71 1.41 -3.38
N GLY A 121 2.85 0.72 -2.63
CA GLY A 121 3.09 0.31 -1.24
C GLY A 121 2.29 1.07 -0.20
N SER A 122 1.27 1.84 -0.60
CA SER A 122 0.54 2.73 0.31
C SER A 122 -0.29 2.02 1.39
N ILE A 123 -0.34 0.69 1.38
CA ILE A 123 -0.86 -0.15 2.48
C ILE A 123 0.27 -0.96 3.10
N ARG A 124 1.14 -1.57 2.30
CA ARG A 124 2.23 -2.42 2.79
C ARG A 124 3.29 -1.67 3.60
N VAL A 125 3.61 -0.44 3.22
CA VAL A 125 4.57 0.42 3.94
C VAL A 125 4.05 0.79 5.33
N PRO A 126 2.87 1.41 5.47
CA PRO A 126 2.37 1.75 6.80
C PRO A 126 2.01 0.51 7.63
N ALA A 127 1.60 -0.61 7.02
CA ALA A 127 1.45 -1.90 7.71
C ALA A 127 2.76 -2.35 8.36
N SER A 128 3.86 -2.31 7.60
CA SER A 128 5.22 -2.64 8.07
C SER A 128 5.63 -1.76 9.24
N TYR A 129 5.49 -0.43 9.10
CA TYR A 129 5.96 0.55 10.09
C TYR A 129 5.15 0.60 11.38
N THR A 130 3.87 0.20 11.32
CA THR A 130 2.98 0.19 12.47
C THR A 130 2.75 -1.20 13.06
N GLY A 131 3.37 -2.24 12.47
CA GLY A 131 3.32 -3.60 12.99
C GLY A 131 1.95 -4.27 12.88
N ILE A 132 1.23 -4.02 11.78
CA ILE A 132 -0.09 -4.61 11.49
C ILE A 132 -0.10 -5.34 10.14
N TYR A 133 -1.17 -6.06 9.85
CA TYR A 133 -1.34 -6.70 8.54
C TYR A 133 -1.78 -5.70 7.48
N GLY A 134 -1.32 -5.87 6.25
CA GLY A 134 -1.77 -5.09 5.10
C GLY A 134 -1.90 -5.92 3.83
N LEU A 135 -3.09 -5.93 3.23
CA LEU A 135 -3.40 -6.67 2.01
C LEU A 135 -3.59 -5.70 0.82
N ARG A 136 -2.72 -5.81 -0.17
CA ARG A 136 -2.94 -5.33 -1.54
C ARG A 136 -3.57 -6.46 -2.35
N PRO A 137 -4.80 -6.33 -2.88
CA PRO A 137 -5.38 -7.37 -3.72
C PRO A 137 -4.82 -7.35 -5.15
N THR A 138 -5.07 -8.41 -5.91
CA THR A 138 -4.91 -8.46 -7.37
C THR A 138 -5.65 -7.29 -8.00
N HIS A 139 -5.02 -6.62 -8.95
CA HIS A 139 -5.54 -5.37 -9.51
C HIS A 139 -6.95 -5.51 -10.07
N SER A 140 -7.21 -6.56 -10.85
CA SER A 140 -8.50 -6.79 -11.50
C SER A 140 -9.61 -7.33 -10.59
N ARG A 141 -9.34 -7.60 -9.31
CA ARG A 141 -10.26 -8.33 -8.42
C ARG A 141 -10.96 -7.49 -7.37
N ALA A 142 -10.64 -6.19 -7.29
CA ALA A 142 -11.26 -5.27 -6.36
C ALA A 142 -11.75 -4.02 -7.10
N PRO A 143 -12.96 -3.51 -6.79
CA PRO A 143 -13.54 -2.41 -7.55
C PRO A 143 -12.85 -1.06 -7.25
N HIS A 144 -12.56 -0.28 -8.29
CA HIS A 144 -11.81 0.98 -8.18
C HIS A 144 -12.71 2.24 -8.13
N ASP A 145 -14.02 2.09 -8.37
CA ASP A 145 -14.95 3.22 -8.47
C ASP A 145 -15.09 3.97 -7.15
N GLY A 146 -15.16 5.31 -7.24
CA GLY A 146 -15.27 6.19 -6.07
C GLY A 146 -13.94 6.39 -5.33
N MET A 147 -12.81 6.17 -6.00
CA MET A 147 -11.48 6.51 -5.48
C MET A 147 -10.93 7.74 -6.23
N VAL A 148 -10.26 8.64 -5.50
CA VAL A 148 -9.41 9.66 -6.11
C VAL A 148 -8.21 8.93 -6.76
N PRO A 149 -8.07 8.97 -8.09
CA PRO A 149 -7.05 8.20 -8.79
C PRO A 149 -5.66 8.81 -8.53
N LEU A 150 -4.63 7.96 -8.48
CA LEU A 150 -3.22 8.39 -8.51
C LEU A 150 -2.56 7.92 -9.80
N ALA A 151 -2.57 6.61 -10.03
CA ALA A 151 -2.13 5.98 -11.27
C ALA A 151 -3.00 4.75 -11.52
N PRO A 152 -4.13 4.89 -12.25
CA PRO A 152 -5.16 3.86 -12.37
C PRO A 152 -4.68 2.46 -12.75
N SER A 153 -3.62 2.33 -13.55
CA SER A 153 -3.07 1.02 -13.93
C SER A 153 -2.40 0.27 -12.76
N PHE A 154 -2.22 0.92 -11.61
CA PHE A 154 -1.54 0.38 -10.44
C PHE A 154 -2.40 0.47 -9.17
N ASP A 155 -3.36 1.41 -9.14
CA ASP A 155 -4.22 1.69 -7.99
C ASP A 155 -5.15 0.53 -7.68
N VAL A 156 -5.20 0.14 -6.40
CA VAL A 156 -6.21 -0.78 -5.87
C VAL A 156 -6.72 -0.27 -4.52
N PRO A 157 -8.01 -0.47 -4.19
CA PRO A 157 -8.42 -0.45 -2.79
C PRO A 157 -7.72 -1.59 -2.05
N ALA A 158 -7.38 -1.38 -0.79
CA ALA A 158 -6.57 -2.32 -0.04
C ALA A 158 -6.79 -2.17 1.47
N LEU A 159 -6.49 -3.22 2.22
CA LEU A 159 -6.98 -3.40 3.59
C LEU A 159 -5.85 -3.43 4.63
N LEU A 160 -6.14 -2.93 5.83
CA LEU A 160 -5.29 -2.98 7.02
C LEU A 160 -6.06 -3.55 8.20
N ALA A 161 -5.44 -4.40 9.02
CA ALA A 161 -6.05 -4.90 10.26
C ALA A 161 -4.97 -5.33 11.27
N ARG A 162 -5.30 -5.33 12.57
CA ARG A 162 -4.40 -5.86 13.62
C ARG A 162 -4.33 -7.38 13.61
N ASP A 163 -5.37 -8.04 13.10
CA ASP A 163 -5.46 -9.49 13.05
C ASP A 163 -5.92 -9.99 11.68
N LEU A 164 -5.52 -11.22 11.36
CA LEU A 164 -5.76 -11.86 10.08
C LEU A 164 -7.23 -12.24 9.87
N ALA A 165 -8.00 -12.49 10.93
CA ALA A 165 -9.40 -12.88 10.80
C ALA A 165 -10.24 -11.67 10.32
N THR A 166 -10.02 -10.50 10.90
CA THR A 166 -10.61 -9.24 10.46
C THR A 166 -10.19 -8.89 9.04
N LEU A 167 -8.90 -9.04 8.70
CA LEU A 167 -8.41 -8.81 7.34
C LEU A 167 -9.08 -9.73 6.32
N ARG A 168 -9.21 -11.02 6.64
CA ARG A 168 -9.85 -12.04 5.80
C ARG A 168 -11.34 -11.76 5.61
N ALA A 169 -12.04 -11.34 6.66
CA ALA A 169 -13.45 -10.96 6.57
C ALA A 169 -13.65 -9.77 5.62
N GLY A 170 -12.80 -8.73 5.72
CA GLY A 170 -12.83 -7.60 4.79
C GLY A 170 -12.49 -8.02 3.35
N ALA A 171 -11.47 -8.87 3.17
CA ALA A 171 -11.06 -9.35 1.85
C ALA A 171 -12.18 -10.14 1.15
N ARG A 172 -12.88 -11.02 1.88
CA ARG A 172 -14.03 -11.78 1.36
C ARG A 172 -15.14 -10.89 0.80
N LEU A 173 -15.38 -9.73 1.40
CA LEU A 173 -16.39 -8.78 0.93
C LEU A 173 -15.89 -7.92 -0.23
N MET A 174 -14.59 -7.62 -0.27
CA MET A 174 -13.98 -6.75 -1.29
C MET A 174 -13.69 -7.47 -2.61
N LEU A 175 -13.32 -8.76 -2.54
CA LEU A 175 -12.91 -9.56 -3.68
C LEU A 175 -14.11 -10.22 -4.38
N ASP A 176 -13.93 -10.54 -5.65
CA ASP A 176 -14.93 -11.21 -6.50
C ASP A 176 -15.15 -12.72 -6.18
N GLY A 177 -14.38 -13.30 -5.26
CA GLY A 177 -14.47 -14.71 -4.87
C GLY A 177 -13.98 -15.72 -5.90
N THR A 178 -13.31 -15.29 -6.98
CA THR A 178 -12.84 -16.17 -8.08
C THR A 178 -11.40 -16.69 -7.92
N GLY A 179 -10.72 -16.29 -6.85
CA GLY A 179 -9.29 -16.52 -6.68
C GLY A 179 -8.89 -17.94 -6.32
N ALA A 180 -7.62 -18.24 -6.56
CA ALA A 180 -7.01 -19.48 -6.14
C ALA A 180 -6.77 -19.48 -4.62
N ASP A 181 -7.27 -20.51 -3.95
CA ASP A 181 -7.02 -20.76 -2.52
C ASP A 181 -6.01 -21.91 -2.30
N ALA A 182 -5.35 -22.35 -3.37
CA ALA A 182 -4.31 -23.37 -3.27
C ALA A 182 -3.07 -22.78 -2.59
N ARG A 183 -2.64 -23.41 -1.49
CA ARG A 183 -1.40 -23.06 -0.79
C ARG A 183 -0.18 -23.20 -1.72
N PRO A 184 0.72 -22.20 -1.79
CA PRO A 184 1.96 -22.34 -2.54
C PRO A 184 2.90 -23.30 -1.82
N ARG A 185 3.72 -24.04 -2.55
CA ARG A 185 4.71 -24.95 -1.96
C ARG A 185 6.09 -24.32 -1.83
N THR A 186 6.38 -23.33 -2.68
CA THR A 186 7.72 -22.78 -2.81
C THR A 186 7.75 -21.29 -2.48
N VAL A 187 8.63 -20.90 -1.57
CA VAL A 187 8.96 -19.51 -1.28
C VAL A 187 10.18 -19.13 -2.11
N TRP A 188 10.01 -18.20 -3.03
CA TRP A 188 11.12 -17.57 -3.74
C TRP A 188 11.65 -16.40 -2.93
N TRP A 189 12.88 -16.51 -2.44
CA TRP A 189 13.60 -15.45 -1.75
C TRP A 189 14.78 -14.96 -2.60
N PRO A 190 14.66 -13.79 -3.26
CA PRO A 190 15.70 -13.37 -4.19
C PRO A 190 17.07 -13.18 -3.54
N ALA A 191 18.12 -13.60 -4.24
CA ALA A 191 19.49 -13.48 -3.75
C ALA A 191 19.97 -12.02 -3.71
N ASP A 192 19.42 -11.17 -4.58
CA ASP A 192 19.84 -9.81 -4.94
C ASP A 192 18.97 -8.69 -4.33
N ILE A 193 18.17 -8.98 -3.29
CA ILE A 193 17.31 -7.96 -2.66
C ILE A 193 18.17 -6.78 -2.17
N PRO A 194 17.88 -5.53 -2.58
CA PRO A 194 18.71 -4.36 -2.28
C PRO A 194 18.41 -3.80 -0.87
N VAL A 195 18.72 -4.57 0.18
CA VAL A 195 18.55 -4.18 1.59
C VAL A 195 19.83 -4.40 2.40
N ALA A 196 19.94 -3.68 3.53
CA ALA A 196 21.07 -3.84 4.44
C ALA A 196 21.07 -5.23 5.12
N GLU A 197 22.24 -5.71 5.54
CA GLU A 197 22.38 -7.04 6.12
C GLU A 197 21.51 -7.28 7.37
N PRO A 198 21.31 -6.33 8.30
CA PRO A 198 20.41 -6.55 9.44
C PRO A 198 18.97 -6.92 9.03
N VAL A 199 18.46 -6.30 7.95
CA VAL A 199 17.15 -6.62 7.37
C VAL A 199 17.17 -8.02 6.75
N ARG A 200 18.23 -8.34 6.00
CA ARG A 200 18.40 -9.66 5.38
C ARG A 200 18.47 -10.78 6.43
N GLN A 201 19.14 -10.55 7.54
CA GLN A 201 19.29 -11.49 8.65
C GLN A 201 17.94 -11.76 9.34
N VAL A 202 17.19 -10.71 9.69
CA VAL A 202 15.87 -10.87 10.33
C VAL A 202 14.87 -11.59 9.43
N LEU A 203 14.92 -11.33 8.11
CA LEU A 203 14.11 -12.09 7.16
C LEU A 203 14.54 -13.55 7.05
N ARG A 204 15.84 -13.85 7.06
CA ARG A 204 16.34 -15.23 7.04
C ARG A 204 15.71 -16.05 8.18
N SER A 205 15.69 -15.51 9.40
CA SER A 205 15.05 -16.15 10.55
C SER A 205 13.55 -16.38 10.36
N THR A 206 12.87 -15.44 9.69
CA THR A 206 11.45 -15.59 9.36
C THR A 206 11.21 -16.66 8.29
N LEU A 207 12.07 -16.73 7.27
CA LEU A 207 12.02 -17.75 6.23
C LEU A 207 12.32 -19.15 6.77
N THR A 208 13.15 -19.29 7.80
CA THR A 208 13.34 -20.57 8.49
C THR A 208 12.04 -21.11 9.08
N ARG A 209 11.14 -20.25 9.58
CA ARG A 209 9.81 -20.67 10.05
C ARG A 209 8.93 -21.17 8.89
N LEU A 210 9.00 -20.51 7.74
CA LEU A 210 8.34 -20.99 6.51
C LEU A 210 8.86 -22.38 6.11
N VAL A 211 10.17 -22.58 6.10
CA VAL A 211 10.74 -23.91 5.80
C VAL A 211 10.27 -24.96 6.82
N GLY A 212 10.26 -24.62 8.12
CA GLY A 212 9.73 -25.49 9.17
C GLY A 212 8.25 -25.83 9.02
N ALA A 213 7.46 -24.95 8.40
CA ALA A 213 6.06 -25.18 8.05
C ALA A 213 5.87 -26.00 6.76
N GLY A 214 6.95 -26.50 6.16
CA GLY A 214 6.92 -27.37 4.98
C GLY A 214 6.97 -26.65 3.64
N PHE A 215 7.40 -25.39 3.60
CA PHE A 215 7.68 -24.69 2.34
C PHE A 215 9.10 -25.00 1.84
N GLU A 216 9.24 -25.19 0.53
CA GLU A 216 10.55 -25.23 -0.13
C GLU A 216 11.07 -23.80 -0.32
N LEU A 217 12.36 -23.56 -0.08
CA LEU A 217 12.97 -22.25 -0.26
C LEU A 217 13.87 -22.25 -1.50
N THR A 218 13.61 -21.33 -2.44
CA THR A 218 14.46 -21.12 -3.62
C THR A 218 15.09 -19.74 -3.59
N THR A 219 16.36 -19.67 -3.98
CA THR A 219 17.13 -18.41 -4.00
C THR A 219 17.71 -18.17 -5.38
N ALA A 220 16.95 -17.49 -6.24
CA ALA A 220 17.41 -17.04 -7.56
C ALA A 220 17.35 -15.51 -7.61
N PRO A 221 18.29 -14.81 -8.28
CA PRO A 221 18.21 -13.36 -8.41
C PRO A 221 16.99 -12.94 -9.23
N LEU A 222 16.32 -11.87 -8.81
CA LEU A 222 15.16 -11.34 -9.52
C LEU A 222 15.61 -10.60 -10.78
N PHE A 223 16.69 -9.82 -10.68
CA PHE A 223 17.25 -9.03 -11.77
C PHE A 223 18.76 -9.21 -11.91
N GLU A 224 19.28 -8.78 -13.05
CA GLU A 224 20.71 -8.52 -13.23
C GLU A 224 21.12 -7.20 -12.57
N ALA A 225 22.43 -6.95 -12.52
CA ALA A 225 22.99 -5.73 -11.93
C ALA A 225 22.30 -4.46 -12.50
N GLY A 226 21.86 -3.58 -11.59
CA GLY A 226 21.13 -2.34 -11.94
C GLY A 226 19.65 -2.52 -12.30
N GLY A 227 19.14 -3.75 -12.42
CA GLY A 227 17.75 -4.00 -12.82
C GLY A 227 16.72 -3.45 -11.83
N TRP A 228 16.97 -3.55 -10.52
CA TRP A 228 16.11 -2.95 -9.49
C TRP A 228 15.92 -1.44 -9.69
N ASP A 229 17.00 -0.70 -9.93
CA ASP A 229 16.93 0.74 -10.13
C ASP A 229 16.27 1.11 -11.47
N ARG A 230 16.53 0.31 -12.52
CA ARG A 230 15.89 0.47 -13.83
C ARG A 230 14.37 0.30 -13.74
N VAL A 231 13.90 -0.76 -13.09
CA VAL A 231 12.46 -1.04 -12.92
C VAL A 231 11.81 0.02 -12.02
N ARG A 232 12.44 0.38 -10.90
CA ARG A 232 11.95 1.46 -10.03
C ARG A 232 11.83 2.80 -10.77
N ALA A 233 12.82 3.15 -11.59
CA ALA A 233 12.80 4.38 -12.38
C ALA A 233 11.66 4.36 -13.41
N ALA A 234 11.52 3.26 -14.16
CA ALA A 234 10.41 3.08 -15.10
C ALA A 234 9.04 3.16 -14.40
N PHE A 235 8.89 2.52 -13.24
CA PHE A 235 7.66 2.61 -12.44
C PHE A 235 7.35 4.06 -12.04
N SER A 236 8.36 4.80 -11.59
CA SER A 236 8.19 6.20 -11.18
C SER A 236 7.76 7.08 -12.35
N THR A 237 8.33 6.87 -13.55
CA THR A 237 7.95 7.60 -14.78
C THR A 237 6.52 7.24 -15.23
N ALA A 238 6.16 5.95 -15.25
CA ALA A 238 4.82 5.52 -15.63
C ALA A 238 3.75 6.02 -14.65
N GLN A 239 4.03 5.96 -13.34
CA GLN A 239 3.16 6.55 -12.32
C GLN A 239 3.02 8.06 -12.53
N ALA A 240 4.13 8.78 -12.70
CA ALA A 240 4.10 10.24 -12.88
C ALA A 240 3.29 10.68 -14.11
N ALA A 241 3.40 9.94 -15.23
CA ALA A 241 2.58 10.18 -16.42
C ALA A 241 1.07 10.15 -16.10
N GLN A 242 0.62 9.10 -15.41
CA GLN A 242 -0.78 8.94 -15.05
C GLN A 242 -1.22 9.95 -13.99
N VAL A 243 -0.37 10.28 -13.01
CA VAL A 243 -0.66 11.36 -12.04
C VAL A 243 -0.96 12.67 -12.77
N TRP A 244 -0.15 13.02 -13.78
CA TRP A 244 -0.36 14.25 -14.54
C TRP A 244 -1.58 14.18 -15.45
N GLU A 245 -1.89 13.02 -16.02
CA GLU A 245 -3.12 12.79 -16.77
C GLU A 245 -4.36 13.03 -15.90
N GLN A 246 -4.37 12.51 -14.66
CA GLN A 246 -5.51 12.62 -13.75
C GLN A 246 -5.65 14.02 -13.14
N HIS A 247 -4.54 14.65 -12.76
CA HIS A 247 -4.57 15.86 -11.93
C HIS A 247 -4.10 17.13 -12.65
N GLY A 248 -3.43 17.01 -13.79
CA GLY A 248 -2.75 18.14 -14.44
C GLY A 248 -3.68 19.26 -14.86
N GLU A 249 -4.93 18.97 -15.24
CA GLU A 249 -5.93 20.01 -15.53
C GLU A 249 -6.33 20.76 -14.26
N TRP A 250 -6.68 20.04 -13.19
CA TRP A 250 -7.04 20.61 -11.90
C TRP A 250 -5.90 21.45 -11.32
N VAL A 251 -4.66 20.97 -11.39
CA VAL A 251 -3.46 21.71 -10.96
C VAL A 251 -3.32 23.04 -11.70
N ARG A 252 -3.51 23.04 -13.03
CA ARG A 252 -3.42 24.28 -13.83
C ARG A 252 -4.53 25.27 -13.51
N ARG A 253 -5.76 24.77 -13.37
CA ARG A 253 -6.96 25.60 -13.13
C ARG A 253 -7.02 26.15 -11.72
N GLU A 254 -6.86 25.28 -10.73
CA GLU A 254 -7.10 25.59 -9.31
C GLU A 254 -5.86 26.10 -8.58
N ARG A 255 -4.67 25.93 -9.16
CA ARG A 255 -3.36 26.36 -8.62
C ARG A 255 -3.21 26.02 -7.12
N PRO A 256 -3.42 24.76 -6.73
CA PRO A 256 -3.30 24.32 -5.34
C PRO A 256 -1.88 24.55 -4.80
N ILE A 257 -1.78 24.81 -3.50
CA ILE A 257 -0.52 24.78 -2.77
C ILE A 257 -0.28 23.33 -2.35
N PHE A 258 0.94 22.84 -2.59
CA PHE A 258 1.36 21.48 -2.25
C PHE A 258 2.50 21.49 -1.23
N GLY A 259 2.64 20.39 -0.49
CA GLY A 259 3.85 20.13 0.28
C GLY A 259 5.08 19.99 -0.63
N ARG A 260 6.26 20.40 -0.14
CA ARG A 260 7.53 20.43 -0.92
C ARG A 260 7.77 19.17 -1.75
N ASN A 261 7.63 17.99 -1.13
CA ASN A 261 7.90 16.70 -1.77
C ASN A 261 6.87 16.34 -2.85
N VAL A 262 5.60 16.68 -2.67
CA VAL A 262 4.54 16.43 -3.66
C VAL A 262 4.64 17.44 -4.81
N SER A 263 4.89 18.71 -4.50
CA SER A 263 5.17 19.76 -5.49
C SER A 263 6.29 19.36 -6.43
N ALA A 264 7.44 18.91 -5.91
CA ALA A 264 8.57 18.49 -6.73
C ALA A 264 8.21 17.33 -7.68
N ARG A 265 7.39 16.37 -7.22
CA ARG A 265 6.96 15.24 -8.05
C ARG A 265 5.95 15.66 -9.11
N LEU A 266 5.03 16.57 -8.80
CA LEU A 266 4.08 17.09 -9.78
C LEU A 266 4.77 17.93 -10.86
N THR A 267 5.80 18.70 -10.51
CA THR A 267 6.65 19.39 -11.49
C THR A 267 7.30 18.40 -12.46
N LEU A 268 7.91 17.32 -11.93
CA LEU A 268 8.49 16.27 -12.78
C LEU A 268 7.42 15.53 -13.60
N ALA A 269 6.25 15.29 -13.02
CA ALA A 269 5.13 14.63 -13.70
C ALA A 269 4.64 15.43 -14.92
N ALA A 270 4.63 16.76 -14.81
CA ALA A 270 4.27 17.66 -15.90
C ALA A 270 5.21 17.59 -17.12
N GLU A 271 6.45 17.14 -16.91
CA GLU A 271 7.47 17.02 -17.95
C GLU A 271 7.48 15.64 -18.64
N VAL A 272 6.72 14.66 -18.12
CA VAL A 272 6.71 13.31 -18.68
C VAL A 272 6.00 13.30 -20.03
N THR A 273 6.76 13.03 -21.09
CA THR A 273 6.22 12.91 -22.46
C THR A 273 5.59 11.54 -22.71
N PRO A 274 4.69 11.42 -23.72
CA PRO A 274 4.16 10.12 -24.14
C PRO A 274 5.24 9.10 -24.51
N ARG A 275 6.36 9.55 -25.10
CA ARG A 275 7.50 8.69 -25.42
C ARG A 275 8.16 8.12 -24.15
N MET A 276 8.44 8.98 -23.16
CA MET A 276 9.01 8.54 -21.88
C MET A 276 8.07 7.55 -21.17
N ALA A 277 6.77 7.81 -21.19
CA ALA A 277 5.77 6.90 -20.66
C ALA A 277 5.78 5.55 -21.39
N ALA A 278 5.82 5.53 -22.73
CA ALA A 278 5.86 4.29 -23.51
C ALA A 278 7.13 3.46 -23.26
N GLU A 279 8.28 4.11 -23.18
CA GLU A 279 9.57 3.49 -22.84
C GLU A 279 9.52 2.87 -21.43
N ALA A 280 8.99 3.60 -20.47
CA ALA A 280 8.79 3.11 -19.11
C ALA A 280 7.89 1.86 -19.10
N HIS A 281 6.73 1.89 -19.76
CA HIS A 281 5.84 0.73 -19.85
C HIS A 281 6.52 -0.47 -20.51
N SER A 282 7.39 -0.27 -21.50
CA SER A 282 8.14 -1.37 -22.10
C SER A 282 9.08 -2.04 -21.10
N VAL A 283 9.80 -1.26 -20.29
CA VAL A 283 10.67 -1.80 -19.22
C VAL A 283 9.84 -2.56 -18.19
N LEU A 284 8.70 -2.01 -17.78
CA LEU A 284 7.82 -2.65 -16.81
C LEU A 284 7.28 -3.98 -17.32
N ARG A 285 6.78 -4.05 -18.57
CA ARG A 285 6.31 -5.30 -19.17
C ARG A 285 7.40 -6.38 -19.19
N SER A 286 8.61 -6.05 -19.65
CA SER A 286 9.71 -7.01 -19.67
C SER A 286 10.09 -7.52 -18.27
N ALA A 287 10.03 -6.65 -17.25
CA ALA A 287 10.27 -7.05 -15.86
C ALA A 287 9.14 -7.94 -15.33
N SER A 288 7.89 -7.58 -15.59
CA SER A 288 6.72 -8.37 -15.19
C SER A 288 6.74 -9.76 -15.81
N ASP A 289 6.98 -9.87 -17.12
CA ASP A 289 7.09 -11.15 -17.83
C ASP A 289 8.20 -12.03 -17.24
N ARG A 290 9.33 -11.43 -16.85
CA ARG A 290 10.43 -12.17 -16.22
C ARG A 290 10.04 -12.74 -14.87
N ILE A 291 9.39 -11.94 -14.02
CA ILE A 291 8.98 -12.38 -12.67
C ILE A 291 7.87 -13.43 -12.77
N LEU A 292 6.85 -13.20 -13.60
CA LEU A 292 5.70 -14.11 -13.75
C LEU A 292 6.08 -15.48 -14.33
N ARG A 293 7.17 -15.58 -15.11
CA ARG A 293 7.69 -16.89 -15.54
C ARG A 293 8.13 -17.79 -14.38
N THR A 294 8.52 -17.20 -13.25
CA THR A 294 8.93 -17.94 -12.04
C THR A 294 7.82 -17.95 -10.99
N LEU A 295 7.10 -16.83 -10.83
CA LEU A 295 6.01 -16.68 -9.86
C LEU A 295 4.70 -17.30 -10.41
N SER A 296 4.66 -18.64 -10.45
CA SER A 296 3.43 -19.40 -10.72
C SER A 296 2.57 -19.58 -9.47
N ASP A 297 1.38 -20.16 -9.60
CA ASP A 297 0.45 -20.44 -8.48
C ASP A 297 1.06 -21.30 -7.35
N ASN A 298 2.14 -22.02 -7.64
CA ASN A 298 2.86 -22.82 -6.64
C ASN A 298 3.95 -22.03 -5.88
N HIS A 299 4.18 -20.77 -6.27
CA HIS A 299 5.24 -19.92 -5.74
C HIS A 299 4.68 -18.72 -5.00
N VAL A 300 5.43 -18.27 -4.00
CA VAL A 300 5.23 -16.95 -3.38
C VAL A 300 6.58 -16.24 -3.30
N LEU A 301 6.63 -14.99 -3.74
CA LEU A 301 7.82 -14.16 -3.68
C LEU A 301 7.88 -13.46 -2.31
N ALA A 302 8.97 -13.68 -1.57
CA ALA A 302 9.19 -13.13 -0.23
C ALA A 302 10.29 -12.06 -0.21
N LEU A 303 9.94 -10.87 0.27
CA LEU A 303 10.82 -9.71 0.42
C LEU A 303 10.45 -8.91 1.67
N PRO A 304 11.31 -8.04 2.20
CA PRO A 304 10.87 -7.13 3.24
C PRO A 304 9.79 -6.18 2.68
N ALA A 305 8.78 -5.87 3.47
CA ALA A 305 7.75 -4.90 3.10
C ALA A 305 8.33 -3.47 2.98
N THR A 306 9.39 -3.17 3.73
CA THR A 306 10.13 -1.91 3.71
C THR A 306 11.64 -2.16 3.86
N PRO A 307 12.52 -1.33 3.28
CA PRO A 307 13.97 -1.57 3.29
C PRO A 307 14.63 -1.37 4.67
N TYR A 308 13.88 -0.88 5.64
CA TYR A 308 14.28 -0.57 7.01
C TYR A 308 13.03 -0.43 7.90
N PRO A 309 13.16 -0.40 9.24
CA PRO A 309 12.09 0.02 10.15
C PRO A 309 11.70 1.48 9.96
N ALA A 310 10.57 1.91 10.55
CA ALA A 310 10.05 3.27 10.41
C ALA A 310 11.12 4.37 10.63
N PRO A 311 11.38 5.27 9.66
CA PRO A 311 12.31 6.39 9.84
C PRO A 311 11.85 7.41 10.88
N LEU A 312 12.77 8.21 11.41
CA LEU A 312 12.43 9.37 12.24
C LEU A 312 11.64 10.40 11.44
N LEU A 313 10.74 11.16 12.09
CA LEU A 313 9.89 12.16 11.42
C LEU A 313 10.67 13.22 10.62
N GLU A 314 11.88 13.56 11.07
CA GLU A 314 12.75 14.55 10.43
C GLU A 314 13.35 14.10 9.09
N ASP A 315 13.45 12.78 8.86
CA ASP A 315 13.99 12.19 7.62
C ASP A 315 12.97 12.19 6.46
N SER A 316 12.00 13.10 6.48
CA SER A 316 10.83 13.10 5.59
C SER A 316 11.18 13.24 4.10
N GLY A 317 11.23 12.08 3.42
CA GLY A 317 11.52 11.97 2.00
C GLY A 317 12.83 11.24 1.69
N ALA A 318 13.71 11.06 2.68
CA ALA A 318 14.90 10.24 2.55
C ALA A 318 14.49 8.76 2.32
N GLY A 319 15.07 8.14 1.30
CA GLY A 319 14.88 6.71 1.05
C GLY A 319 13.56 6.26 0.43
N ARG A 320 12.66 7.17 -0.02
CA ARG A 320 11.48 6.78 -0.84
C ARG A 320 11.88 5.89 -2.01
N ALA A 321 12.97 6.20 -2.69
CA ALA A 321 13.47 5.39 -3.80
C ALA A 321 13.72 3.94 -3.36
N ALA A 322 14.35 3.73 -2.20
CA ALA A 322 14.60 2.39 -1.66
C ALA A 322 13.29 1.66 -1.31
N VAL A 323 12.28 2.36 -0.77
CA VAL A 323 10.95 1.78 -0.53
C VAL A 323 10.31 1.34 -1.85
N VAL A 324 10.27 2.23 -2.85
CA VAL A 324 9.66 1.95 -4.16
C VAL A 324 10.35 0.79 -4.89
N ARG A 325 11.68 0.59 -4.72
CA ARG A 325 12.38 -0.58 -5.30
C ARG A 325 11.68 -1.89 -4.92
N LEU A 326 11.30 -2.02 -3.66
CA LEU A 326 10.66 -3.22 -3.14
C LEU A 326 9.16 -3.24 -3.48
N THR A 327 8.47 -2.12 -3.24
CA THR A 327 7.01 -2.11 -3.27
C THR A 327 6.41 -2.03 -4.67
N CYS A 328 7.16 -1.57 -5.69
CA CYS A 328 6.66 -1.49 -7.07
C CYS A 328 6.42 -2.85 -7.73
N LEU A 329 6.98 -3.94 -7.20
CA LEU A 329 6.85 -5.27 -7.81
C LEU A 329 5.39 -5.74 -7.89
N ALA A 330 4.63 -5.70 -6.79
CA ALA A 330 3.23 -6.15 -6.82
C ALA A 330 2.36 -5.33 -7.81
N PRO A 331 2.42 -3.98 -7.82
CA PRO A 331 1.73 -3.17 -8.83
C PRO A 331 2.08 -3.51 -10.28
N ILE A 332 3.36 -3.68 -10.64
CA ILE A 332 3.74 -3.94 -12.04
C ILE A 332 3.27 -5.33 -12.52
N LEU A 333 3.08 -6.26 -11.59
CA LEU A 333 2.56 -7.59 -11.87
C LEU A 333 1.02 -7.63 -11.87
N GLY A 334 0.35 -6.57 -11.39
CA GLY A 334 -1.07 -6.62 -11.05
C GLY A 334 -1.40 -7.61 -9.92
N ALA A 335 -0.39 -8.03 -9.15
CA ALA A 335 -0.43 -9.17 -8.24
C ALA A 335 -0.91 -8.81 -6.83
N PRO A 336 -1.45 -9.78 -6.06
CA PRO A 336 -1.74 -9.58 -4.67
C PRO A 336 -0.45 -9.58 -3.84
N ALA A 337 -0.44 -8.81 -2.75
CA ALA A 337 0.66 -8.78 -1.82
C ALA A 337 0.19 -8.57 -0.38
N LEU A 338 0.71 -9.39 0.53
CA LEU A 338 0.39 -9.36 1.95
C LEU A 338 1.63 -8.97 2.77
N SER A 339 1.52 -7.90 3.54
CA SER A 339 2.50 -7.52 4.56
C SER A 339 2.11 -8.14 5.90
N LEU A 340 3.01 -8.95 6.48
CA LEU A 340 2.82 -9.61 7.77
C LEU A 340 3.73 -8.99 8.85
N PRO A 341 3.21 -8.72 10.06
CA PRO A 341 3.99 -8.16 11.16
C PRO A 341 4.77 -9.24 11.92
N VAL A 342 5.78 -9.84 11.29
CA VAL A 342 6.44 -11.06 11.80
C VAL A 342 7.89 -10.85 12.24
N ALA A 343 8.42 -9.64 12.12
CA ALA A 343 9.81 -9.33 12.38
C ALA A 343 9.97 -7.97 13.06
N THR A 344 11.08 -7.82 13.79
CA THR A 344 11.48 -6.57 14.44
C THR A 344 12.99 -6.35 14.31
N ILE A 345 13.42 -5.10 14.25
CA ILE A 345 14.82 -4.69 14.37
C ILE A 345 14.86 -3.63 15.47
N GLU A 346 15.68 -3.85 16.51
CA GLU A 346 15.81 -2.91 17.64
C GLU A 346 14.44 -2.56 18.29
N GLY A 347 13.54 -3.54 18.38
CA GLY A 347 12.19 -3.35 18.92
C GLY A 347 11.20 -2.67 17.97
N LEU A 348 11.63 -2.21 16.79
CA LEU A 348 10.77 -1.59 15.80
C LEU A 348 10.23 -2.64 14.80
N PRO A 349 8.95 -2.57 14.41
CA PRO A 349 8.38 -3.48 13.43
C PRO A 349 9.06 -3.43 12.06
N LEU A 350 9.12 -4.61 11.43
CA LEU A 350 9.51 -4.80 10.03
C LEU A 350 8.63 -5.89 9.41
N GLY A 351 7.85 -5.53 8.41
CA GLY A 351 6.97 -6.47 7.73
C GLY A 351 7.70 -7.42 6.77
N LEU A 352 7.23 -8.66 6.69
CA LEU A 352 7.50 -9.55 5.56
C LEU A 352 6.41 -9.34 4.50
N SER A 353 6.78 -9.01 3.27
CA SER A 353 5.86 -8.96 2.13
C SER A 353 5.90 -10.27 1.35
N LEU A 354 4.77 -10.95 1.28
CA LEU A 354 4.52 -12.08 0.40
C LEU A 354 3.77 -11.59 -0.85
N ILE A 355 4.31 -11.81 -2.04
CA ILE A 355 3.68 -11.47 -3.33
C ILE A 355 3.35 -12.77 -4.04
N GLY A 356 2.07 -12.98 -4.37
CA GLY A 356 1.60 -14.16 -5.07
C GLY A 356 1.46 -13.92 -6.58
N ALA A 357 1.10 -14.96 -7.33
CA ALA A 357 0.66 -14.79 -8.72
C ALA A 357 -0.67 -14.01 -8.79
N PRO A 358 -0.97 -13.27 -9.87
CA PRO A 358 -2.28 -12.63 -10.04
C PRO A 358 -3.43 -13.62 -9.82
N GLY A 359 -4.39 -13.27 -8.94
CA GLY A 359 -5.52 -14.12 -8.57
C GLY A 359 -5.31 -15.02 -7.35
N SER A 360 -4.13 -15.00 -6.70
CA SER A 360 -3.80 -15.82 -5.52
C SER A 360 -4.05 -15.13 -4.17
N ASP A 361 -4.97 -14.17 -4.12
CA ASP A 361 -5.24 -13.35 -2.92
C ASP A 361 -5.60 -14.20 -1.70
N GLU A 362 -6.52 -15.15 -1.85
CA GLU A 362 -6.98 -16.06 -0.81
C GLU A 362 -5.85 -16.98 -0.34
N SER A 363 -5.05 -17.50 -1.30
CA SER A 363 -3.85 -18.29 -1.02
C SER A 363 -2.83 -17.57 -0.13
N LEU A 364 -2.64 -16.26 -0.30
CA LEU A 364 -1.76 -15.48 0.59
C LEU A 364 -2.32 -15.39 2.01
N LEU A 365 -3.63 -15.19 2.17
CA LEU A 365 -4.28 -15.15 3.48
C LEU A 365 -4.17 -16.52 4.19
N THR A 366 -4.39 -17.61 3.45
CA THR A 366 -4.26 -19.00 3.94
C THR A 366 -2.81 -19.32 4.32
N THR A 367 -1.85 -18.84 3.54
CA THR A 367 -0.42 -18.95 3.86
C THR A 367 -0.07 -18.24 5.17
N ALA A 368 -0.66 -17.07 5.43
CA ALA A 368 -0.39 -16.30 6.64
C ALA A 368 -0.91 -16.95 7.93
N GLU A 369 -1.96 -17.77 7.87
CA GLU A 369 -2.47 -18.51 9.03
C GLU A 369 -1.45 -19.53 9.56
N LEU A 370 -0.65 -20.11 8.66
CA LEU A 370 0.38 -21.09 9.00
C LEU A 370 1.62 -20.48 9.65
N LEU A 371 1.71 -19.14 9.66
CA LEU A 371 2.85 -18.39 10.22
C LEU A 371 2.58 -17.81 11.61
N ARG A 372 1.41 -18.10 12.19
CA ARG A 372 1.04 -17.69 13.54
C ARG A 372 1.67 -18.55 14.63
#